data_AF-A0A820TF19-F1
#
_entry.id   AF-A0A820TF19-F1
#
_cell.length_a   1.000
_cell.length_b   1.000
_cell.length_c   1.000
_cell.angle_alpha   90.00
_cell.angle_beta   90.00
_cell.angle_gamma   90.00
#
_symmetry.space_group_name_H-M   'P 1'
#
loop_
_entity.id
_entity.type
_entity.pdbx_description
1 polymer ?
#
loop_
_entity_poly.entity_id
_entity_poly.type
_entity_poly.pdbx_seq_one_letter_code
_entity_poly.pdbx_strand_id
1 'polypeptide(L)'
;MSDSACTIRTRKFKSSRLLCRRQIVVDVIHPDRASLSKKEIREKVAQLYKTTSDLVFCYGFNTNFGGGKSTGFALIYDTLDFAK
;
A
#
# COMPACT_ATOMS: atom_id res chain seq x y z
N MET A 1 6.97 22.40 -9.42
CA MET A 1 6.80 20.96 -9.70
C MET A 1 5.50 20.56 -9.04
N SER A 2 4.42 20.45 -9.82
CA SER A 2 3.11 20.06 -9.29
C SER A 2 3.23 18.68 -8.68
N ASP A 3 2.88 18.58 -7.40
CA ASP A 3 2.82 17.32 -6.67
C ASP A 3 1.66 16.51 -7.27
N SER A 4 1.92 15.82 -8.39
CA SER A 4 0.90 15.07 -9.14
C SER A 4 0.22 14.12 -8.16
N ALA A 5 -1.07 14.36 -7.91
CA ALA A 5 -1.81 13.78 -6.81
C ALA A 5 -1.87 12.25 -6.94
N CYS A 6 -0.90 11.57 -6.33
CA CYS A 6 -0.91 10.11 -6.27
C CYS A 6 -2.05 9.67 -5.35
N THR A 7 -2.98 8.92 -5.92
CA THR A 7 -4.15 8.37 -5.23
C THR A 7 -3.95 6.87 -5.00
N ILE A 8 -4.23 6.43 -3.77
CA ILE A 8 -4.23 5.00 -3.44
C ILE A 8 -5.67 4.51 -3.35
N ARG A 9 -5.95 3.39 -4.01
CA ARG A 9 -7.22 2.67 -3.90
C ARG A 9 -6.95 1.25 -3.43
N THR A 10 -7.77 0.76 -2.51
CA THR A 10 -7.63 -0.59 -1.95
C THR A 10 -8.77 -1.48 -2.41
N ARG A 11 -8.48 -2.72 -2.76
CA ARG A 11 -9.45 -3.74 -3.19
C ARG A 11 -9.24 -5.05 -2.43
N LYS A 12 -10.25 -5.92 -2.45
CA LYS A 12 -10.21 -7.26 -1.82
C LYS A 12 -9.71 -7.23 -0.37
N PHE A 13 -10.27 -6.33 0.43
CA PHE A 13 -9.93 -6.21 1.85
C PHE A 13 -10.36 -7.46 2.61
N LYS A 14 -9.41 -8.13 3.25
CA LYS A 14 -9.65 -9.31 4.07
C LYS A 14 -9.01 -9.12 5.44
N SER A 15 -9.83 -9.15 6.49
CA SER A 15 -9.34 -9.24 7.87
C SER A 15 -9.09 -10.70 8.24
N SER A 16 -7.89 -11.04 8.71
CA SER A 16 -7.52 -12.39 9.13
C SER A 16 -7.09 -12.37 10.60
N ARG A 17 -7.97 -12.87 11.47
CA ARG A 17 -7.69 -12.99 12.92
C ARG A 17 -6.68 -14.07 13.25
N LEU A 18 -6.61 -15.14 12.44
CA LEU A 18 -5.63 -16.22 12.60
C LEU A 18 -4.17 -15.75 12.50
N LEU A 19 -3.94 -14.71 11.71
CA LEU A 19 -2.60 -14.13 11.46
C LEU A 19 -2.49 -12.70 11.99
N CYS A 20 -3.46 -12.24 12.80
CA CYS A 20 -3.50 -10.89 13.37
C CYS A 20 -3.17 -9.77 12.38
N ARG A 21 -3.68 -9.90 11.15
CA ARG A 21 -3.39 -8.95 10.06
C ARG A 21 -4.54 -8.77 9.09
N ARG A 22 -4.58 -7.58 8.49
CA ARG A 22 -5.42 -7.24 7.35
C ARG A 22 -4.61 -7.41 6.07
N GLN A 23 -5.22 -8.00 5.05
CA GLN A 23 -4.61 -8.24 3.74
C GLN A 23 -5.41 -7.48 2.69
N ILE A 24 -4.71 -6.71 1.86
CA ILE A 24 -5.33 -5.84 0.84
C ILE A 24 -4.55 -5.87 -0.46
N VAL A 25 -5.26 -5.69 -1.56
CA VAL A 25 -4.67 -5.33 -2.86
C VAL A 25 -4.64 -3.82 -2.96
N VAL A 26 -3.48 -3.25 -3.29
CA VAL A 26 -3.25 -1.81 -3.37
C VAL A 26 -3.06 -1.43 -4.84
N ASP A 27 -3.96 -0.60 -5.35
CA ASP A 27 -3.84 0.06 -6.64
C ASP A 27 -3.33 1.49 -6.41
N VAL A 28 -2.20 1.81 -7.00
CA VAL A 28 -1.56 3.13 -6.94
C VAL A 28 -1.77 3.83 -8.28
N ILE A 29 -2.47 4.95 -8.26
CA ILE A 29 -2.75 5.79 -9.43
C ILE A 29 -1.84 7.02 -9.34
N HIS A 30 -0.93 7.14 -10.29
CA HIS A 30 0.13 8.14 -10.33
C HIS A 30 0.30 8.61 -11.79
N PRO A 31 -0.65 9.41 -12.31
CA PRO A 31 -0.55 9.95 -13.65
C PRO A 31 0.68 10.86 -13.75
N ASP A 32 1.38 10.76 -14.87
CA ASP A 32 2.54 11.61 -15.23
C ASP A 32 3.72 11.56 -14.25
N ARG A 33 3.73 10.58 -13.33
CA ARG A 33 4.82 10.33 -12.39
C ARG A 33 5.36 8.91 -12.56
N ALA A 34 6.66 8.76 -12.34
CA ALA A 34 7.29 7.45 -12.23
C ALA A 34 6.74 6.64 -11.05
N SER A 35 7.07 5.35 -11.00
CA SER A 35 6.66 4.47 -9.91
C SER A 35 7.12 5.01 -8.55
N LEU A 36 6.23 4.93 -7.56
CA LEU A 36 6.50 5.41 -6.21
C LEU A 36 7.42 4.45 -5.47
N SER A 37 8.19 5.01 -4.54
CA SER A 37 8.94 4.21 -3.59
C SER A 37 8.00 3.42 -2.66
N LYS A 38 8.42 2.23 -2.22
CA LYS A 38 7.65 1.43 -1.25
C LYS A 38 7.42 2.17 0.07
N LYS A 39 8.33 3.09 0.44
CA LYS A 39 8.24 3.91 1.65
C LYS A 39 7.07 4.89 1.57
N GLU A 40 6.94 5.61 0.45
CA GLU A 40 5.81 6.53 0.23
C GLU A 40 4.46 5.81 0.22
N ILE A 41 4.39 4.64 -0.43
CA ILE A 41 3.17 3.83 -0.46
C ILE A 41 2.79 3.37 0.95
N ARG A 42 3.79 2.93 1.73
CA ARG A 42 3.60 2.51 3.12
C ARG A 42 3.02 3.64 3.98
N GLU A 43 3.59 4.83 3.89
CA GLU A 43 3.14 6.02 4.64
C GLU A 43 1.70 6.40 4.27
N LYS A 44 1.36 6.41 2.98
CA LYS A 44 -0.01 6.72 2.54
C LYS A 44 -1.04 5.66 2.96
N VAL A 45 -0.69 4.38 2.90
CA VAL A 45 -1.56 3.30 3.39
C VAL A 45 -1.74 3.38 4.90
N ALA A 46 -0.68 3.71 5.63
CA ALA A 46 -0.72 3.93 7.08
C ALA A 46 -1.64 5.10 7.44
N GLN A 47 -1.54 6.22 6.72
CA GLN A 47 -2.43 7.38 6.88
C GLN A 47 -3.90 7.03 6.58
N LEU A 48 -4.17 6.30 5.50
CA LEU A 48 -5.53 5.90 5.10
C LEU A 48 -6.23 5.06 6.18
N TYR A 49 -5.49 4.14 6.80
CA TYR A 49 -6.02 3.22 7.82
C TYR A 49 -5.70 3.63 9.26
N LYS A 50 -5.24 4.87 9.47
CA LYS A 50 -4.92 5.42 10.80
C LYS A 50 -4.02 4.49 11.62
N THR A 51 -2.99 3.96 10.98
CA THR A 51 -2.01 3.03 11.57
C THR A 51 -0.61 3.64 11.45
N THR A 52 0.39 3.15 12.18
CA THR A 52 1.79 3.53 11.99
C THR A 52 2.37 2.82 10.76
N SER A 53 3.35 3.45 10.10
CA SER A 53 3.99 2.89 8.91
C SER A 53 4.70 1.56 9.18
N ASP A 54 5.18 1.35 10.41
CA ASP A 54 5.98 0.18 10.78
C ASP A 54 5.17 -1.13 10.77
N LEU A 55 3.85 -1.02 10.90
CA LEU A 55 2.92 -2.15 10.84
C LEU A 55 2.49 -2.50 9.41
N VAL A 56 2.89 -1.70 8.41
CA VAL A 56 2.45 -1.82 7.02
C VAL A 56 3.57 -2.38 6.14
N PHE A 57 3.33 -3.55 5.57
CA PHE A 57 4.26 -4.24 4.67
C PHE A 57 3.72 -4.27 3.25
N CYS A 58 4.35 -3.51 2.36
CA CYS A 58 4.01 -3.38 0.95
C CYS A 58 4.93 -4.23 0.08
N TYR A 59 4.39 -5.10 -0.77
CA TYR A 59 5.18 -5.99 -1.64
C TYR A 59 4.47 -6.30 -2.98
N GLY A 60 5.22 -6.89 -3.92
CA GLY A 60 4.68 -7.39 -5.19
C GLY A 60 4.09 -6.31 -6.10
N PHE A 61 4.69 -5.11 -6.14
CA PHE A 61 4.22 -4.03 -7.00
C PHE A 61 4.68 -4.24 -8.44
N ASN A 62 3.71 -4.30 -9.35
CA ASN A 62 3.92 -4.30 -10.79
C ASN A 62 3.23 -3.08 -11.41
N THR A 63 3.97 -2.35 -12.25
CA THR A 63 3.45 -1.22 -13.02
C THR A 63 2.83 -1.74 -14.32
N ASN A 64 1.65 -1.21 -14.67
CA ASN A 64 1.00 -1.55 -15.93
C ASN A 64 1.83 -1.07 -17.12
N PHE A 65 1.74 -1.78 -18.25
CA PHE A 65 2.30 -1.32 -19.50
C PHE A 65 1.72 0.06 -19.87
N GLY A 66 2.60 1.01 -20.22
CA GLY A 66 2.23 2.42 -20.43
C GLY A 66 2.23 3.30 -19.17
N GLY A 67 2.49 2.74 -17.97
CA GLY A 67 2.64 3.51 -16.74
C GLY A 67 1.31 3.99 -16.14
N GLY A 68 1.38 5.01 -15.26
CA GLY A 68 0.22 5.67 -14.65
C GLY A 68 -0.52 4.89 -13.56
N LYS A 69 -0.48 3.55 -13.60
CA LYS A 69 -1.07 2.67 -12.59
C LYS A 69 -0.11 1.53 -12.22
N SER A 70 -0.04 1.25 -10.93
CA SER A 70 0.70 0.11 -10.38
C SER A 70 -0.20 -0.64 -9.42
N THR A 71 -0.11 -1.96 -9.41
CA THR A 71 -0.86 -2.82 -8.50
C THR A 71 0.12 -3.63 -7.66
N GLY A 72 -0.15 -3.74 -6.37
CA GLY A 72 0.62 -4.56 -5.44
C GLY A 72 -0.23 -5.03 -4.27
N PHE A 73 0.44 -5.54 -3.24
CA PHE A 73 -0.18 -6.06 -2.04
C PHE A 73 0.31 -5.30 -0.82
N ALA A 74 -0.55 -5.19 0.18
CA ALA A 74 -0.14 -4.74 1.51
C ALA A 74 -0.73 -5.61 2.62
N LEU A 75 0.07 -5.77 3.66
CA LEU A 75 -0.31 -6.40 4.92
C LEU A 75 -0.26 -5.33 6.00
N ILE A 76 -1.29 -5.26 6.82
CA ILE A 76 -1.34 -4.36 7.97
C ILE A 76 -1.52 -5.22 9.21
N TYR A 77 -0.49 -5.29 10.04
CA TYR A 77 -0.52 -6.06 11.29
C TYR A 77 -1.15 -5.24 12.43
N ASP A 78 -1.69 -5.95 13.43
CA ASP A 78 -2.23 -5.32 14.63
C ASP A 78 -1.11 -4.87 15.59
N THR A 79 -0.02 -5.65 15.70
CA THR A 79 1.16 -5.31 16.50
C THR A 79 2.45 -5.72 15.79
N LEU A 80 3.59 -5.13 16.20
CA LEU A 80 4.90 -5.46 15.63
C LEU A 80 5.36 -6.88 15.97
N ASP A 81 4.90 -7.45 17.08
CA ASP A 81 5.32 -8.79 17.50
C ASP A 81 4.75 -9.89 16.59
N PHE A 82 3.56 -9.69 16.01
CA PHE A 82 3.02 -10.60 14.99
C PHE A 82 3.67 -10.45 13.62
N ALA A 83 4.44 -9.39 13.41
CA ALA A 83 5.14 -9.12 12.14
C ALA A 83 6.58 -9.66 12.11
N LYS A 84 7.12 -10.06 13.27
CA LYS A 84 8.47 -10.65 13.41
C LYS A 84 8.52 -12.08 12.89
#